data_AF-A0A0G1HM58-F1
#
_entry.id   AF-A0A0G1HM58-F1
#
_cell.length_a   1.000
_cell.length_b   1.000
_cell.length_c   1.000
_cell.angle_alpha   90.00
_cell.angle_beta   90.00
_cell.angle_gamma   90.00
#
_symmetry.space_group_name_H-M   'P 1'
#
loop_
_entity.id
_entity.type
_entity.pdbx_description
1 polymer ?
#
loop_
_entity_poly.entity_id
_entity_poly.type
_entity_poly.pdbx_seq_one_letter_code
_entity_poly.pdbx_strand_id
1 'polypeptide(L)'
;MICREVAGKALKIVPKILLFLYFGIFLFSKINLVVVDLGRHLMNGKLFVEQGTVLRTNLYSYTYPDFPVITHHWGAGIIYYLVHSVAGF
;
A
#
# COMPACT_ATOMS: atom_id res chain seq x y z
N MET A 1 -16.48 -44.15 5.21
CA MET A 1 -17.36 -42.96 5.02
C MET A 1 -16.67 -41.67 5.49
N ILE A 2 -16.13 -41.64 6.71
CA ILE A 2 -15.39 -40.50 7.30
C ILE A 2 -14.23 -39.99 6.42
N CYS A 3 -13.36 -40.87 5.90
CA CYS A 3 -12.22 -40.43 5.05
C CYS A 3 -12.64 -39.71 3.76
N ARG A 4 -13.79 -40.06 3.17
CA ARG A 4 -14.31 -39.41 1.95
C ARG A 4 -14.83 -38.01 2.24
N GLU A 5 -15.45 -37.82 3.40
CA GLU A 5 -15.96 -36.52 3.84
C GLU A 5 -14.81 -35.57 4.23
N VAL A 6 -13.81 -36.10 4.94
CA VAL A 6 -12.58 -35.36 5.27
C VAL A 6 -11.82 -34.96 4.00
N ALA A 7 -11.68 -35.87 3.03
CA ALA A 7 -11.04 -35.56 1.75
C ALA A 7 -11.78 -34.47 0.97
N GLY A 8 -13.12 -34.49 0.97
CA GLY A 8 -13.94 -33.46 0.32
C GLY A 8 -13.83 -32.09 0.98
N LYS A 9 -13.70 -32.02 2.32
CA LYS A 9 -13.45 -30.77 3.05
C LYS A 9 -12.02 -30.26 2.81
N ALA A 10 -11.03 -31.16 2.85
CA ALA A 10 -9.63 -30.83 2.58
C ALA A 10 -9.45 -30.25 1.17
N LEU A 11 -10.07 -30.85 0.15
CA LEU A 11 -10.00 -30.37 -1.24
C LEU A 11 -10.49 -28.92 -1.42
N LYS A 12 -11.40 -28.45 -0.55
CA LYS A 12 -11.90 -27.06 -0.57
C LYS A 12 -11.02 -26.08 0.22
N ILE A 13 -10.28 -26.57 1.20
CA ILE A 13 -9.44 -25.73 2.09
C ILE A 13 -8.03 -25.59 1.52
N VAL A 14 -7.48 -26.65 0.95
CA VAL A 14 -6.15 -26.69 0.32
C VAL A 14 -5.92 -25.51 -0.65
N PRO A 15 -6.78 -25.21 -1.64
CA PRO A 15 -6.53 -24.09 -2.54
C PRO A 15 -6.51 -22.73 -1.83
N LYS A 16 -7.29 -22.56 -0.76
CA LYS A 16 -7.30 -21.32 0.04
C LYS A 16 -6.00 -21.17 0.83
N ILE A 17 -5.52 -22.26 1.41
CA ILE A 17 -4.22 -22.29 2.10
C ILE A 17 -3.10 -22.00 1.10
N LEU A 18 -3.10 -22.66 -0.05
CA LEU A 18 -2.09 -22.43 -1.09
C LEU A 18 -2.11 -20.98 -1.58
N LEU A 19 -3.29 -20.39 -1.77
CA LEU A 19 -3.42 -18.98 -2.15
C LEU A 19 -2.92 -18.04 -1.04
N PHE A 20 -3.25 -18.32 0.22
CA PHE A 20 -2.76 -17.56 1.36
C PHE A 20 -1.23 -17.61 1.47
N LEU A 21 -0.65 -18.81 1.34
CA LEU A 21 0.80 -18.99 1.35
C LEU A 21 1.46 -18.30 0.17
N TYR A 22 0.87 -18.37 -1.03
CA TYR A 22 1.37 -17.67 -2.21
C TYR A 22 1.46 -16.15 -1.98
N PHE A 23 0.40 -15.52 -1.45
CA PHE A 23 0.46 -14.10 -1.09
C PHE A 23 1.43 -13.82 0.06
N GLY A 24 1.50 -14.73 1.04
CA GLY A 24 2.42 -14.61 2.17
C GLY A 24 3.90 -14.60 1.77
N ILE A 25 4.29 -15.27 0.68
CA ILE A 25 5.67 -15.26 0.19
C ILE A 25 6.13 -13.83 -0.14
N PHE A 26 5.25 -12.97 -0.65
CA PHE A 26 5.62 -11.59 -1.00
C PHE A 26 5.96 -10.73 0.23
N LEU A 27 5.52 -11.11 1.43
CA LEU A 27 5.88 -10.42 2.67
C LEU A 27 7.37 -10.55 3.02
N PHE A 28 8.06 -11.55 2.49
CA PHE A 28 9.50 -11.74 2.66
C PHE A 28 10.34 -10.93 1.66
N SER A 29 9.70 -10.33 0.66
CA SER A 29 10.39 -9.45 -0.29
C SER A 29 10.72 -8.12 0.37
N LYS A 30 11.99 -7.72 0.36
CA LYS A 30 12.39 -6.41 0.86
C LYS A 30 11.92 -5.33 -0.10
N ILE A 31 11.12 -4.39 0.40
CA ILE A 31 10.72 -3.20 -0.37
C ILE A 31 11.78 -2.12 -0.17
N ASN A 32 12.30 -1.58 -1.28
CA ASN A 32 13.13 -0.38 -1.22
C ASN A 32 12.21 0.85 -1.12
N LEU A 33 12.01 1.34 0.11
CA LEU A 33 11.10 2.45 0.42
C LEU A 33 11.48 3.77 -0.27
N VAL A 34 12.76 3.95 -0.60
CA VAL A 34 13.26 5.13 -1.31
C VAL A 34 12.83 5.10 -2.77
N VAL A 35 12.99 3.96 -3.43
CA VAL A 35 12.64 3.80 -4.87
C VAL A 35 11.14 3.93 -5.11
N VAL A 36 10.31 3.57 -4.13
CA VAL A 36 8.85 3.70 -4.21
C VAL A 36 8.34 5.05 -3.69
N ASP A 37 9.23 6.04 -3.49
CA ASP A 37 8.90 7.39 -3.04
C ASP A 37 8.06 7.45 -1.75
N LEU A 38 8.26 6.54 -0.78
CA LEU A 38 7.39 6.48 0.41
C LEU A 38 7.31 7.83 1.13
N GLY A 39 8.45 8.53 1.27
CA GLY A 39 8.50 9.85 1.90
C GLY A 39 7.59 10.88 1.21
N ARG A 40 7.54 10.88 -0.13
CA ARG A 40 6.66 11.75 -0.92
C ARG A 40 5.19 11.42 -0.66
N HIS A 41 4.85 10.14 -0.60
CA HIS A 41 3.48 9.71 -0.32
C HIS A 41 3.03 10.09 1.10
N LEU A 42 3.88 9.92 2.11
CA LEU A 42 3.62 10.36 3.48
C LEU A 42 3.39 11.86 3.56
N MET A 43 4.26 12.66 2.93
CA MET A 43 4.12 14.12 2.92
C MET A 43 2.83 14.57 2.20
N ASN A 44 2.49 13.93 1.07
CA ASN A 44 1.23 14.20 0.38
C ASN A 44 0.00 13.87 1.23
N GLY A 45 0.04 12.74 1.94
CA GLY A 45 -1.01 12.34 2.88
C GLY A 45 -1.18 13.35 4.01
N LYS A 46 -0.06 13.79 4.60
CA LYS A 46 -0.05 14.84 5.62
C LYS A 46 -0.69 16.14 5.11
N LEU A 47 -0.22 16.64 3.97
CA LEU A 47 -0.76 17.86 3.36
C LEU A 47 -2.26 17.75 3.09
N PHE A 48 -2.72 16.60 2.62
CA PHE A 48 -4.16 16.36 2.44
C PHE A 48 -4.91 16.39 3.77
N VAL A 49 -4.43 15.71 4.81
CA VAL A 49 -5.10 15.68 6.12
C VAL A 49 -5.13 17.08 6.76
N GLU A 50 -4.07 17.87 6.63
CA GLU A 50 -3.98 19.22 7.21
C GLU A 50 -4.76 20.27 6.41
N GLN A 51 -4.81 20.16 5.08
CA GLN A 51 -5.28 21.24 4.19
C GLN A 51 -6.47 20.84 3.31
N GLY A 52 -6.89 19.58 3.33
CA GLY A 52 -7.97 19.04 2.50
C GLY A 52 -7.69 19.09 0.98
N THR A 53 -6.42 19.25 0.58
CA THR A 53 -6.05 19.54 -0.81
C THR A 53 -5.21 18.42 -1.41
N VAL A 54 -5.60 17.96 -2.60
CA VAL A 54 -4.76 17.07 -3.42
C VAL A 54 -3.79 17.93 -4.22
N LEU A 55 -2.49 17.65 -4.13
CA LEU A 55 -1.47 18.34 -4.92
C LEU A 55 -1.75 18.21 -6.43
N ARG A 56 -1.73 19.36 -7.12
CA ARG A 56 -1.96 19.47 -8.57
C ARG A 56 -0.71 19.91 -9.34
N THR A 57 0.41 20.06 -8.63
CA THR A 57 1.68 20.49 -9.20
C THR A 57 2.80 19.54 -8.76
N ASN A 58 3.91 19.56 -9.50
CA ASN A 58 5.09 18.77 -9.21
C ASN A 58 5.91 19.37 -8.06
N LEU A 59 5.27 19.61 -6.91
CA LEU A 59 5.77 20.39 -5.78
C LEU A 59 7.21 20.08 -5.36
N TYR A 60 7.63 18.81 -5.45
CA TYR A 60 8.95 18.34 -5.03
C TYR A 60 10.03 18.43 -6.12
N SER A 61 9.69 18.90 -7.32
CA SER A 61 10.65 19.12 -8.39
C SER A 61 11.52 20.33 -8.08
N TYR A 62 12.84 20.10 -8.06
CA TYR A 62 13.81 21.17 -7.86
C TYR A 62 13.76 22.22 -8.99
N THR A 63 13.56 21.78 -10.24
CA THR A 63 13.65 22.66 -11.41
C THR A 63 12.30 23.21 -11.86
N TYR A 64 11.19 22.53 -11.53
CA TYR A 64 9.88 22.96 -12.01
C TYR A 64 8.73 22.57 -11.05
N PRO A 65 8.64 23.21 -9.87
CA PRO A 65 7.66 22.85 -8.84
C PRO A 65 6.21 23.15 -9.23
N ASP A 66 5.98 24.15 -10.08
CA ASP A 66 4.65 24.58 -10.51
C ASP A 66 4.09 23.79 -11.70
N PHE A 67 4.86 22.83 -12.24
CA PHE A 67 4.41 22.03 -13.37
C PHE A 67 3.14 21.25 -13.02
N PRO A 68 2.06 21.34 -13.82
CA PRO A 68 0.79 20.69 -13.49
C PRO A 68 0.91 19.16 -13.57
N VAL A 69 0.44 18.46 -12.54
CA VAL A 69 0.44 16.99 -12.47
C VAL A 69 -0.87 16.47 -11.87
N ILE A 70 -1.24 15.26 -12.28
CA ILE A 70 -2.34 14.52 -11.66
C ILE A 70 -1.75 13.57 -10.60
N THR A 71 -1.91 13.93 -9.33
CA THR A 71 -1.46 13.08 -8.21
C THR A 71 -2.45 11.94 -7.98
N HIS A 72 -2.41 10.91 -8.82
CA HIS A 72 -3.35 9.77 -8.79
C HIS A 72 -3.18 8.84 -7.57
N HIS A 73 -2.03 8.89 -6.88
CA HIS A 73 -1.76 8.10 -5.66
C HIS A 73 -2.09 8.81 -4.34
N TRP A 74 -2.84 9.90 -4.38
CA TRP A 74 -3.11 10.74 -3.20
C TRP A 74 -3.79 9.96 -2.06
N GLY A 75 -4.77 9.10 -2.37
CA GLY A 75 -5.50 8.33 -1.37
C GLY A 75 -4.62 7.34 -0.59
N ALA A 76 -3.67 6.68 -1.28
CA ALA A 76 -2.69 5.82 -0.61
C ALA A 76 -1.81 6.61 0.35
N GLY A 77 -1.40 7.82 -0.04
CA GLY A 77 -0.63 8.73 0.82
C GLY A 77 -1.35 9.04 2.14
N ILE A 78 -2.66 9.27 2.10
CA ILE A 78 -3.49 9.48 3.32
C ILE A 78 -3.40 8.27 4.23
N ILE A 79 -3.63 7.06 3.68
CA ILE A 79 -3.59 5.82 4.47
C ILE A 79 -2.21 5.64 5.10
N TYR A 80 -1.13 5.85 4.33
CA TYR A 80 0.23 5.71 4.82
C TYR A 80 0.52 6.72 5.94
N TYR A 81 0.09 7.97 5.78
CA TYR A 81 0.28 9.00 6.81
C TYR A 81 -0.49 8.67 8.10
N LEU A 82 -1.72 8.17 8.00
CA LEU A 82 -2.52 7.77 9.16
C LEU A 82 -1.93 6.55 9.88
N VAL A 83 -1.41 5.57 9.15
CA VAL A 83 -0.70 4.43 9.75
C VAL A 83 0.55 4.93 10.47
N HIS A 84 1.38 5.73 9.79
CA HIS A 84 2.61 6.28 10.35
C HIS A 84 2.36 7.17 11.57
N SER A 85 1.27 7.96 11.60
CA SER A 85 0.96 8.84 12.73
C SER A 85 0.52 8.08 13.99
N VAL A 86 -0.01 6.86 13.84
CA VAL A 86 -0.45 6.01 14.96
C VAL A 86 0.62 4.99 15.35
N ALA A 87 1.29 4.37 14.39
CA ALA A 87 2.27 3.30 14.61
C ALA A 87 3.71 3.82 14.80
N GLY A 88 4.00 5.04 14.33
CA GLY A 88 5.34 5.65 14.39
C GLY A 88 6.32 5.14 13.33
N PHE A 89 5.88 4.28 12.40
CA PHE A 89 6.64 3.76 11.27
C PHE A 89 5.72 3.43 10.09
#